data_AF-J9RNW0-F1
#
_entry.id   AF-J9RNW0-F1
#
_cell.length_a   1.000
_cell.length_b   1.000
_cell.length_c   1.000
_cell.angle_alpha   90.00
_cell.angle_beta   90.00
_cell.angle_gamma   90.00
#
_symmetry.space_group_name_H-M   'P 1'
#
loop_
_entity.id
_entity.type
_entity.pdbx_description
1 polymer ?
#
loop_
_entity_poly.entity_id
_entity_poly.type
_entity_poly.pdbx_seq_one_letter_code
_entity_poly.pdbx_strand_id
1 'polypeptide(L)'
;SPTTLTIPPPKNATAIANQFTNSLRSLNSKTFPAKVPLTVDHSLFFTVGLGINPCPTCKAGNGSRVVASINNVTFVMPTTALLQAHFFNISGVFTTDFPAKPPHAFNYTGTPPTNLQTTSGTKAYRLPYNSTVQLVMQDTGIISPENHPIHLHGFNFFAVGRGVGNYNPKTDPKKFNLVDPVERNTIGVPSGGWVAIRF
;
A
#
# COMPACT_ATOMS: atom_id res chain seq x y z
N SER A 1 41.87 5.92 -5.21
CA SER A 1 41.66 5.37 -3.86
C SER A 1 41.11 3.97 -3.95
N PRO A 2 41.57 3.02 -3.11
CA PRO A 2 40.97 1.68 -3.06
C PRO A 2 39.54 1.76 -2.54
N THR A 3 38.67 0.88 -3.03
CA THR A 3 37.27 0.77 -2.60
C THR A 3 37.20 0.29 -1.15
N THR A 4 36.66 1.09 -0.25
CA THR A 4 36.41 0.70 1.13
C THR A 4 35.06 -0.01 1.23
N LEU A 5 35.07 -1.29 1.60
CA LEU A 5 33.83 -2.02 1.88
C LEU A 5 33.29 -1.65 3.27
N THR A 6 31.98 -1.50 3.36
CA THR A 6 31.24 -1.20 4.60
C THR A 6 30.41 -2.41 4.99
N ILE A 7 30.36 -2.74 6.28
CA ILE A 7 29.53 -3.82 6.81
C ILE A 7 28.05 -3.37 6.76
N PRO A 8 27.14 -4.14 6.13
CA PRO A 8 25.73 -3.79 6.12
C PRO A 8 25.14 -3.83 7.55
N PRO A 9 24.11 -3.01 7.85
CA PRO A 9 23.46 -3.02 9.15
C PRO A 9 22.92 -4.41 9.55
N PRO A 10 22.81 -4.71 10.85
CA PRO A 10 22.16 -5.92 11.34
C PRO A 10 20.72 -6.07 10.82
N LYS A 11 20.24 -7.31 10.62
CA LYS A 11 18.88 -7.59 10.14
C LYS A 11 17.77 -7.02 11.05
N ASN A 12 18.07 -6.83 12.34
CA ASN A 12 17.16 -6.27 13.35
C ASN A 12 17.34 -4.77 13.59
N ALA A 13 18.02 -4.04 12.69
CA ALA A 13 18.20 -2.58 12.77
C ALA A 13 16.92 -1.77 12.47
N THR A 14 15.74 -2.31 12.77
CA THR A 14 14.43 -1.71 12.47
C THR A 14 14.26 -0.33 13.10
N ALA A 15 14.78 -0.12 14.32
CA ALA A 15 14.74 1.20 14.98
C ALA A 15 15.50 2.27 14.19
N ILE A 16 16.69 1.93 13.66
CA ILE A 16 17.54 2.84 12.88
C ILE A 16 16.85 3.15 11.54
N ALA A 17 16.38 2.12 10.83
CA ALA A 17 15.64 2.30 9.58
C ALA A 17 14.38 3.16 9.78
N ASN A 18 13.68 2.98 10.91
CA ASN A 18 12.52 3.77 11.25
C ASN A 18 12.86 5.23 11.59
N GLN A 19 13.94 5.47 12.33
CA GLN A 19 14.40 6.81 12.63
C GLN A 19 14.75 7.57 11.35
N PHE A 20 15.50 6.96 10.44
CA PHE A 20 15.81 7.54 9.13
C PHE A 20 14.54 7.81 8.32
N THR A 21 13.63 6.83 8.23
CA THR A 21 12.38 7.03 7.46
C THR A 21 11.52 8.15 8.06
N ASN A 22 11.48 8.28 9.38
CA ASN A 22 10.73 9.32 10.09
C ASN A 22 11.36 10.71 9.99
N SER A 23 12.66 10.83 9.70
CA SER A 23 13.33 12.12 9.57
C SER A 23 13.11 12.77 8.19
N LEU A 24 12.60 12.02 7.21
CA LEU A 24 12.35 12.52 5.87
C LEU A 24 11.21 13.55 5.87
N ARG A 25 11.48 14.72 5.32
CA ARG A 25 10.55 15.84 5.15
C ARG A 25 10.75 16.49 3.79
N SER A 26 9.70 17.12 3.29
CA SER A 26 9.83 18.01 2.13
C SER A 26 10.55 19.29 2.52
N LEU A 27 11.20 19.95 1.56
CA LEU A 27 11.90 21.22 1.82
C LEU A 27 10.96 22.33 2.30
N ASN A 28 9.74 22.38 1.74
CA ASN A 28 8.66 23.30 2.10
C ASN A 28 9.10 24.78 2.24
N SER A 29 9.83 25.28 1.24
CA SER A 29 10.27 26.68 1.19
C SER A 29 9.31 27.54 0.36
N LYS A 30 9.50 28.87 0.35
CA LYS A 30 8.71 29.76 -0.52
C LYS A 30 8.85 29.42 -2.01
N THR A 31 10.03 28.97 -2.43
CA THR A 31 10.32 28.59 -3.83
C THR A 31 9.86 27.16 -4.15
N PHE A 32 9.96 26.26 -3.17
CA PHE A 32 9.60 24.83 -3.31
C PHE A 32 8.59 24.43 -2.21
N PRO A 33 7.33 24.92 -2.29
CA PRO A 33 6.33 24.67 -1.27
C PRO A 33 5.80 23.23 -1.30
N ALA A 34 5.56 22.64 -0.13
CA ALA A 34 4.88 21.35 -0.02
C ALA A 34 3.36 21.58 -0.09
N LYS A 35 2.75 21.30 -1.24
CA LYS A 35 1.31 21.51 -1.47
C LYS A 35 0.48 20.30 -1.04
N VAL A 36 0.49 20.02 0.26
CA VAL A 36 -0.24 18.87 0.83
C VAL A 36 -1.75 19.07 0.69
N PRO A 37 -2.52 18.11 0.12
CA PRO A 37 -3.98 18.17 0.12
C PRO A 37 -4.52 18.19 1.56
N LEU A 38 -5.23 19.26 1.93
CA LEU A 38 -5.83 19.41 3.26
C LEU A 38 -7.26 18.88 3.30
N THR A 39 -8.03 19.12 2.24
CA THR A 39 -9.31 18.48 1.95
C THR A 39 -9.07 17.07 1.41
N VAL A 40 -10.02 16.18 1.66
CA VAL A 40 -9.96 14.77 1.22
C VAL A 40 -11.31 14.41 0.62
N ASP A 41 -11.34 14.18 -0.69
CA ASP A 41 -12.55 13.75 -1.42
C ASP A 41 -12.76 12.25 -1.28
N HIS A 42 -11.66 11.48 -1.28
CA HIS A 42 -11.69 10.02 -1.13
C HIS A 42 -10.80 9.56 0.03
N SER A 43 -11.41 8.89 1.01
CA SER A 43 -10.69 8.21 2.08
C SER A 43 -10.70 6.70 1.84
N LEU A 44 -9.52 6.15 1.56
CA LEU A 44 -9.31 4.74 1.19
C LEU A 44 -8.49 4.03 2.27
N PHE A 45 -8.83 2.77 2.53
CA PHE A 45 -8.13 1.89 3.46
C PHE A 45 -7.81 0.57 2.78
N PHE A 46 -6.54 0.35 2.45
CA PHE A 46 -6.07 -0.80 1.69
C PHE A 46 -5.28 -1.73 2.60
N THR A 47 -5.78 -2.93 2.86
CA THR A 47 -4.96 -3.99 3.45
C THR A 47 -4.02 -4.54 2.38
N VAL A 48 -2.74 -4.67 2.70
CA VAL A 48 -1.69 -5.20 1.83
C VAL A 48 -1.12 -6.42 2.50
N GLY A 49 -0.93 -7.50 1.75
CA GLY A 49 -0.31 -8.70 2.28
C GLY A 49 -0.49 -9.91 1.40
N LEU A 50 -0.21 -11.07 1.97
CA LEU A 50 -0.28 -12.36 1.30
C LEU A 50 -1.62 -13.05 1.52
N GLY A 51 -1.80 -14.17 0.83
CA GLY A 51 -2.93 -15.10 0.96
C GLY A 51 -2.62 -16.44 0.31
N ILE A 52 -3.55 -17.39 0.38
CA ILE A 52 -3.39 -18.73 -0.17
C ILE A 52 -4.58 -19.07 -1.05
N ASN A 53 -4.33 -19.27 -2.34
CA ASN A 53 -5.38 -19.68 -3.29
C ASN A 53 -5.16 -21.13 -3.77
N PRO A 54 -6.24 -21.84 -4.14
CA PRO A 54 -6.11 -23.14 -4.80
C PRO A 54 -5.26 -23.08 -6.07
N CYS A 55 -4.45 -24.10 -6.28
CA CYS A 55 -3.64 -24.34 -7.46
C CYS A 55 -3.50 -25.85 -7.68
N PRO A 56 -4.43 -26.50 -8.40
CA PRO A 56 -4.41 -27.95 -8.61
C PRO A 56 -3.11 -28.49 -9.24
N THR A 57 -2.41 -27.67 -10.01
CA THR A 57 -1.13 -28.02 -10.66
C THR A 57 0.09 -27.84 -9.75
N CYS A 58 -0.04 -27.13 -8.62
CA CYS A 58 1.05 -26.84 -7.69
C CYS A 58 1.29 -28.02 -6.74
N LYS A 59 1.97 -29.07 -7.22
CA LYS A 59 2.28 -30.27 -6.40
C LYS A 59 3.09 -29.96 -5.15
N ALA A 60 4.13 -29.12 -5.27
CA ALA A 60 4.98 -28.73 -4.14
C ALA A 60 4.23 -27.93 -3.06
N GLY A 61 3.16 -27.24 -3.44
CA GLY A 61 2.29 -26.49 -2.53
C GLY A 61 1.06 -27.27 -2.07
N ASN A 62 1.05 -28.60 -2.22
CA ASN A 62 -0.09 -29.46 -1.91
C ASN A 62 -1.42 -28.95 -2.51
N GLY A 63 -1.41 -28.60 -3.80
CA GLY A 63 -2.59 -28.08 -4.47
C GLY A 63 -2.92 -26.62 -4.15
N SER A 64 -2.00 -25.88 -3.50
CA SER A 64 -2.16 -24.47 -3.13
C SER A 64 -0.99 -23.61 -3.63
N ARG A 65 -1.21 -22.30 -3.70
CA ARG A 65 -0.17 -21.31 -4.00
C ARG A 65 -0.31 -20.06 -3.12
N VAL A 66 0.83 -19.49 -2.75
CA VAL A 66 0.87 -18.16 -2.12
C VAL A 66 0.56 -17.11 -3.18
N VAL A 67 -0.27 -16.14 -2.82
CA VAL A 67 -0.64 -14.98 -3.65
C VAL A 67 -0.46 -13.71 -2.84
N ALA A 68 -0.30 -12.57 -3.51
CA ALA A 68 -0.40 -11.26 -2.90
C ALA A 68 -1.78 -10.65 -3.20
N SER A 69 -2.26 -9.77 -2.32
CA SER A 69 -3.51 -9.06 -2.53
C SER A 69 -3.50 -7.65 -1.93
N ILE A 70 -4.37 -6.81 -2.48
CA ILE A 70 -4.79 -5.56 -1.85
C ILE A 70 -6.30 -5.65 -1.61
N ASN A 71 -6.76 -5.39 -0.39
CA ASN A 71 -8.15 -5.55 0.03
C ASN A 71 -8.75 -6.93 -0.34
N ASN A 72 -7.98 -7.99 -0.15
CA ASN A 72 -8.36 -9.38 -0.48
C ASN A 72 -8.61 -9.65 -1.98
N VAL A 73 -8.15 -8.75 -2.86
CA VAL A 73 -8.18 -8.93 -4.32
C VAL A 73 -6.77 -9.23 -4.81
N THR A 74 -6.57 -10.43 -5.36
CA THR A 74 -5.34 -10.77 -6.10
C THR A 74 -5.51 -10.33 -7.55
N PHE A 75 -4.75 -9.31 -7.94
CA PHE A 75 -4.81 -8.75 -9.29
C PHE A 75 -4.42 -9.79 -10.34
N VAL A 76 -5.26 -9.94 -11.36
CA VAL A 76 -4.96 -10.78 -12.53
C VAL A 76 -4.65 -9.86 -13.70
N MET A 77 -3.48 -10.04 -14.31
CA MET A 77 -3.07 -9.26 -15.48
C MET A 77 -3.93 -9.67 -16.68
N PRO A 78 -4.69 -8.74 -17.30
CA PRO A 78 -5.44 -9.04 -18.51
C PRO A 78 -4.52 -9.16 -19.73
N THR A 79 -5.00 -9.78 -20.80
CA THR A 79 -4.31 -9.86 -22.10
C THR A 79 -4.47 -8.58 -22.92
N THR A 80 -5.53 -7.82 -22.69
CA THR A 80 -5.74 -6.48 -23.26
C THR A 80 -5.33 -5.42 -22.24
N ALA A 81 -4.53 -4.44 -22.65
CA ALA A 81 -4.09 -3.36 -21.78
C ALA A 81 -5.28 -2.57 -21.19
N LEU A 82 -5.23 -2.22 -19.91
CA LEU A 82 -6.31 -1.49 -19.23
C LEU A 82 -6.62 -0.16 -19.89
N LEU A 83 -5.59 0.59 -20.29
CA LEU A 83 -5.75 1.88 -20.98
C LEU A 83 -6.41 1.70 -22.35
N GLN A 84 -6.03 0.66 -23.11
CA GLN A 84 -6.66 0.32 -24.39
C GLN A 84 -8.14 -0.01 -24.20
N ALA A 85 -8.45 -0.86 -23.22
CA ALA A 85 -9.83 -1.24 -22.92
C ALA A 85 -10.68 -0.04 -22.50
N HIS A 86 -10.11 0.87 -21.70
CA HIS A 86 -10.77 2.12 -21.32
C HIS A 86 -11.02 3.03 -22.52
N PHE A 87 -9.99 3.27 -23.35
CA PHE A 87 -10.05 4.22 -24.46
C PHE A 87 -11.02 3.78 -25.57
N PHE A 88 -11.02 2.49 -25.91
CA PHE A 88 -11.88 1.93 -26.94
C PHE A 88 -13.19 1.32 -26.40
N ASN A 89 -13.49 1.53 -25.12
CA ASN A 89 -14.69 1.00 -24.46
C ASN A 89 -14.88 -0.52 -24.62
N ILE A 90 -13.80 -1.29 -24.48
CA ILE A 90 -13.81 -2.75 -24.60
C ILE A 90 -14.34 -3.35 -23.30
N SER A 91 -15.51 -3.99 -23.36
CA SER A 91 -16.14 -4.66 -22.21
C SER A 91 -15.41 -5.94 -21.81
N GLY A 92 -15.52 -6.32 -20.53
CA GLY A 92 -15.05 -7.62 -20.02
C GLY A 92 -13.56 -7.71 -19.67
N VAL A 93 -12.78 -6.64 -19.86
CA VAL A 93 -11.34 -6.62 -19.54
C VAL A 93 -11.07 -6.33 -18.05
N PHE A 94 -11.79 -5.39 -17.47
CA PHE A 94 -11.69 -5.02 -16.06
C PHE A 94 -13.02 -4.50 -15.53
N THR A 95 -13.11 -4.40 -14.20
CA THR A 95 -14.26 -3.81 -13.50
C THR A 95 -13.80 -2.60 -12.67
N THR A 96 -14.70 -1.66 -12.39
CA THR A 96 -14.38 -0.40 -11.68
C THR A 96 -14.83 -0.39 -10.21
N ASP A 97 -15.04 -1.58 -9.66
CA ASP A 97 -15.58 -1.85 -8.33
C ASP A 97 -14.48 -2.30 -7.33
N PHE A 98 -13.23 -1.89 -7.51
CA PHE A 98 -12.20 -2.15 -6.50
C PHE A 98 -12.66 -1.55 -5.15
N PRO A 99 -12.59 -2.30 -4.05
CA PRO A 99 -13.21 -1.84 -2.81
C PRO A 99 -12.36 -0.77 -2.13
N ALA A 100 -12.99 0.33 -1.71
CA ALA A 100 -12.35 1.42 -0.98
C ALA A 100 -11.79 1.01 0.40
N LYS A 101 -12.27 -0.11 0.95
CA LYS A 101 -11.91 -0.67 2.25
C LYS A 101 -11.87 -2.21 2.16
N PRO A 102 -11.15 -2.93 3.03
CA PRO A 102 -11.16 -4.39 3.03
C PRO A 102 -12.58 -4.91 3.26
N PRO A 103 -12.97 -6.01 2.60
CA PRO A 103 -14.32 -6.57 2.70
C PRO A 103 -14.66 -7.03 4.12
N HIS A 104 -13.65 -7.44 4.90
CA HIS A 104 -13.80 -7.86 6.28
C HIS A 104 -12.75 -7.16 7.15
N ALA A 105 -13.19 -6.61 8.28
CA ALA A 105 -12.29 -6.08 9.29
C ALA A 105 -11.88 -7.18 10.27
N PHE A 106 -10.61 -7.18 10.64
CA PHE A 106 -10.05 -8.07 11.65
C PHE A 106 -8.85 -7.38 12.32
N ASN A 107 -8.22 -8.04 13.28
CA ASN A 107 -6.96 -7.58 13.84
C ASN A 107 -5.84 -7.80 12.81
N TYR A 108 -5.61 -6.82 11.92
CA TYR A 108 -4.73 -6.96 10.75
C TYR A 108 -3.31 -7.39 11.13
N THR A 109 -2.77 -6.86 12.22
CA THR A 109 -1.41 -7.18 12.70
C THR A 109 -1.39 -8.24 13.81
N GLY A 110 -2.50 -8.93 14.04
CA GLY A 110 -2.64 -9.97 15.06
C GLY A 110 -2.86 -11.35 14.44
N THR A 111 -3.72 -12.16 15.07
CA THR A 111 -4.07 -13.49 14.55
C THR A 111 -4.83 -13.36 13.23
N PRO A 112 -4.36 -13.99 12.14
CA PRO A 112 -5.04 -13.94 10.86
C PRO A 112 -6.35 -14.75 10.87
N PRO A 113 -7.27 -14.49 9.93
CA PRO A 113 -8.47 -15.30 9.76
C PRO A 113 -8.13 -16.77 9.44
N THR A 114 -9.03 -17.70 9.73
CA THR A 114 -8.84 -19.12 9.36
C THR A 114 -8.82 -19.31 7.84
N ASN A 115 -9.64 -18.56 7.12
CA ASN A 115 -9.65 -18.57 5.66
C ASN A 115 -8.69 -17.50 5.12
N LEU A 116 -7.62 -17.95 4.48
CA LEU A 116 -6.59 -17.08 3.88
C LEU A 116 -6.77 -16.87 2.37
N GLN A 117 -7.89 -17.37 1.81
CA GLN A 117 -8.16 -17.30 0.40
C GLN A 117 -8.58 -15.90 -0.04
N THR A 118 -7.98 -15.46 -1.15
CA THR A 118 -8.28 -14.19 -1.80
C THR A 118 -9.20 -14.40 -2.99
N THR A 119 -9.82 -13.31 -3.45
CA THR A 119 -10.56 -13.31 -4.72
C THR A 119 -9.66 -12.82 -5.84
N SER A 120 -9.56 -13.58 -6.93
CA SER A 120 -8.84 -13.13 -8.13
C SER A 120 -9.70 -12.20 -8.97
N GLY A 121 -9.13 -11.11 -9.47
CA GLY A 121 -9.84 -10.22 -10.39
C GLY A 121 -9.01 -9.06 -10.91
N THR A 122 -9.45 -8.48 -12.03
CA THR A 122 -8.89 -7.26 -12.62
C THR A 122 -9.81 -6.10 -12.28
N LYS A 123 -9.54 -5.46 -11.14
CA LYS A 123 -10.40 -4.41 -10.57
C LYS A 123 -9.63 -3.09 -10.47
N ALA A 124 -10.29 -1.99 -10.84
CA ALA A 124 -9.76 -0.63 -10.73
C ALA A 124 -10.64 0.21 -9.79
N TYR A 125 -10.01 1.18 -9.11
CA TYR A 125 -10.74 2.23 -8.38
C TYR A 125 -10.76 3.49 -9.23
N ARG A 126 -11.96 3.96 -9.61
CA ARG A 126 -12.10 5.13 -10.49
C ARG A 126 -12.15 6.41 -9.66
N LEU A 127 -11.33 7.39 -10.05
CA LEU A 127 -11.30 8.73 -9.46
C LEU A 127 -11.72 9.76 -10.50
N PRO A 128 -12.60 10.72 -10.16
CA PRO A 128 -12.77 11.93 -10.95
C PRO A 128 -11.46 12.72 -11.03
N TYR A 129 -11.23 13.41 -12.15
CA TYR A 129 -10.09 14.31 -12.29
C TYR A 129 -10.09 15.35 -11.17
N ASN A 130 -8.89 15.70 -10.67
CA ASN A 130 -8.66 16.67 -9.60
C ASN A 130 -9.23 16.28 -8.21
N SER A 131 -9.59 15.01 -8.00
CA SER A 131 -9.96 14.51 -6.68
C SER A 131 -8.74 14.38 -5.78
N THR A 132 -8.88 14.79 -4.52
CA THR A 132 -7.88 14.61 -3.47
C THR A 132 -8.10 13.28 -2.75
N VAL A 133 -7.03 12.49 -2.58
CA VAL A 133 -7.12 11.13 -2.03
C VAL A 133 -6.28 11.02 -0.77
N GLN A 134 -6.87 10.49 0.31
CA GLN A 134 -6.12 9.94 1.43
C GLN A 134 -6.17 8.42 1.34
N LEU A 135 -5.02 7.80 1.12
CA LEU A 135 -4.89 6.35 1.10
C LEU A 135 -4.08 5.89 2.31
N VAL A 136 -4.71 5.10 3.16
CA VAL A 136 -4.03 4.37 4.23
C VAL A 136 -3.80 2.95 3.75
N MET A 137 -2.54 2.50 3.78
CA MET A 137 -2.13 1.14 3.50
C MET A 137 -1.73 0.45 4.79
N GLN A 138 -2.33 -0.71 5.05
CA GLN A 138 -2.20 -1.49 6.29
C GLN A 138 -1.59 -2.86 5.94
N ASP A 139 -0.40 -3.15 6.47
CA ASP A 139 0.16 -4.50 6.41
C ASP A 139 -0.69 -5.47 7.24
N THR A 140 -0.72 -6.74 6.83
CA THR A 140 -1.43 -7.81 7.53
C THR A 140 -0.47 -8.92 7.96
N GLY A 141 -0.75 -9.57 9.09
CA GLY A 141 -0.02 -10.76 9.55
C GLY A 141 -0.45 -12.05 8.86
N ILE A 142 -1.12 -12.00 7.70
CA ILE A 142 -1.49 -13.21 6.95
C ILE A 142 -0.20 -13.81 6.37
N ILE A 143 0.08 -15.07 6.71
CA ILE A 143 1.35 -15.78 6.47
C ILE A 143 2.52 -15.20 7.26
N SER A 144 2.86 -13.93 7.06
CA SER A 144 3.90 -13.22 7.80
C SER A 144 3.70 -11.70 7.63
N PRO A 145 3.95 -10.88 8.66
CA PRO A 145 4.05 -9.43 8.49
C PRO A 145 5.30 -9.08 7.67
N GLU A 146 5.18 -8.13 6.74
CA GLU A 146 6.24 -7.80 5.78
C GLU A 146 6.32 -6.29 5.51
N ASN A 147 7.51 -5.82 5.13
CA ASN A 147 7.63 -4.46 4.62
C ASN A 147 7.33 -4.46 3.11
N HIS A 148 6.28 -3.74 2.69
CA HIS A 148 5.87 -3.69 1.29
C HIS A 148 6.20 -2.32 0.67
N PRO A 149 7.19 -2.20 -0.23
CA PRO A 149 7.44 -0.96 -0.95
C PRO A 149 6.36 -0.77 -2.03
N ILE A 150 5.38 0.10 -1.75
CA ILE A 150 4.30 0.41 -2.68
C ILE A 150 4.67 1.63 -3.51
N HIS A 151 4.57 1.47 -4.83
CA HIS A 151 4.81 2.50 -5.83
C HIS A 151 3.50 2.90 -6.52
N LEU A 152 3.30 4.21 -6.72
CA LEU A 152 2.15 4.74 -7.46
C LEU A 152 2.62 5.36 -8.77
N HIS A 153 2.17 4.82 -9.89
CA HIS A 153 2.50 5.36 -11.21
C HIS A 153 1.74 6.66 -11.46
N GLY A 154 2.38 7.60 -12.18
CA GLY A 154 1.76 8.86 -12.61
C GLY A 154 1.66 9.95 -11.54
N PHE A 155 2.00 9.64 -10.29
CA PHE A 155 1.90 10.57 -9.17
C PHE A 155 3.10 10.45 -8.23
N ASN A 156 3.54 11.58 -7.70
CA ASN A 156 4.10 11.60 -6.36
C ASN A 156 2.96 11.77 -5.34
N PHE A 157 3.24 11.47 -4.08
CA PHE A 157 2.35 11.63 -2.96
C PHE A 157 3.10 12.11 -1.73
N PHE A 158 2.38 12.72 -0.80
CA PHE A 158 2.88 13.13 0.51
C PHE A 158 2.65 12.02 1.53
N ALA A 159 3.71 11.52 2.18
CA ALA A 159 3.59 10.57 3.27
C ALA A 159 3.26 11.30 4.58
N VAL A 160 1.96 11.39 4.90
CA VAL A 160 1.45 12.21 6.01
C VAL A 160 1.52 11.52 7.37
N GLY A 161 1.62 10.19 7.41
CA GLY A 161 1.74 9.47 8.67
C GLY A 161 2.10 8.01 8.48
N ARG A 162 2.62 7.39 9.53
CA ARG A 162 2.84 5.94 9.58
C ARG A 162 2.86 5.47 11.03
N GLY A 163 2.66 4.18 11.25
CA GLY A 163 2.67 3.58 12.57
C GLY A 163 2.89 2.07 12.54
N VAL A 164 3.04 1.50 13.73
CA VAL A 164 3.06 0.05 13.96
C VAL A 164 1.71 -0.34 14.56
N GLY A 165 1.25 -1.55 14.27
CA GLY A 165 -0.07 -2.07 14.66
C GLY A 165 -1.16 -1.73 13.64
N ASN A 166 -2.40 -1.81 14.08
CA ASN A 166 -3.56 -1.45 13.27
C ASN A 166 -3.76 0.07 13.27
N TYR A 167 -4.02 0.63 12.09
CA TYR A 167 -4.42 2.02 11.94
C TYR A 167 -5.72 2.31 12.70
N ASN A 168 -5.71 3.36 13.51
CA ASN A 168 -6.88 3.86 14.21
C ASN A 168 -7.34 5.19 13.62
N PRO A 169 -8.47 5.23 12.87
CA PRO A 169 -8.94 6.44 12.19
C PRO A 169 -9.36 7.55 13.15
N LYS A 170 -9.56 7.27 14.45
CA LYS A 170 -9.93 8.28 15.46
C LYS A 170 -8.73 8.98 16.08
N THR A 171 -7.57 8.32 16.13
CA THR A 171 -6.41 8.82 16.90
C THR A 171 -5.20 9.11 16.03
N ASP A 172 -4.95 8.32 14.99
CA ASP A 172 -3.73 8.45 14.20
C ASP A 172 -3.71 9.65 13.25
N PRO A 173 -4.84 10.08 12.63
CA PRO A 173 -4.87 11.33 11.87
C PRO A 173 -4.41 12.56 12.65
N LYS A 174 -4.59 12.57 13.98
CA LYS A 174 -4.15 13.67 14.84
C LYS A 174 -2.63 13.83 14.90
N LYS A 175 -1.89 12.80 14.49
CA LYS A 175 -0.43 12.77 14.44
C LYS A 175 0.12 13.01 13.03
N PHE A 176 -0.75 13.24 12.04
CA PHE A 176 -0.29 13.43 10.67
C PHE A 176 0.54 14.70 10.53
N ASN A 177 1.65 14.58 9.80
CA ASN A 177 2.38 15.74 9.31
C ASN A 177 1.67 16.27 8.07
N LEU A 178 0.95 17.38 8.24
CA LEU A 178 0.26 18.10 7.15
C LEU A 178 0.96 19.42 6.79
N VAL A 179 2.18 19.64 7.30
CA VAL A 179 2.94 20.87 7.08
C VAL A 179 4.04 20.63 6.04
N ASP A 180 4.93 19.68 6.29
CA ASP A 180 6.09 19.37 5.44
C ASP A 180 6.34 17.85 5.24
N PRO A 181 5.30 17.01 5.08
CA PRO A 181 5.48 15.57 4.84
C PRO A 181 6.35 15.34 3.60
N VAL A 182 7.16 14.28 3.62
CA VAL A 182 8.01 13.94 2.48
C VAL A 182 7.15 13.60 1.24
N GLU A 183 7.49 14.21 0.11
CA GLU A 183 6.91 13.90 -1.19
C GLU A 183 7.74 12.81 -1.88
N ARG A 184 7.12 11.68 -2.26
CA ARG A 184 7.78 10.55 -2.96
C ARG A 184 6.79 9.81 -3.86
N ASN A 185 7.28 8.89 -4.68
CA ASN A 185 6.44 7.98 -5.48
C ASN A 185 6.43 6.54 -4.97
N THR A 186 7.28 6.21 -3.99
CA THR A 186 7.42 4.87 -3.41
C THR A 186 7.58 4.97 -1.91
N ILE A 187 6.83 4.16 -1.16
CA ILE A 187 6.84 4.15 0.30
C ILE A 187 6.69 2.73 0.82
N GLY A 188 7.47 2.37 1.84
CA GLY A 188 7.30 1.10 2.53
C GLY A 188 6.09 1.17 3.48
N VAL A 189 5.13 0.26 3.30
CA VAL A 189 4.19 -0.09 4.37
C VAL A 189 5.00 -0.85 5.43
N PRO A 190 5.08 -0.36 6.68
CA PRO A 190 5.88 -1.03 7.71
C PRO A 190 5.38 -2.45 7.99
N SER A 191 6.31 -3.38 8.25
CA SER A 191 5.99 -4.72 8.73
C SER A 191 5.18 -4.63 10.04
N GLY A 192 4.00 -5.26 10.03
CA GLY A 192 3.02 -5.19 11.10
C GLY A 192 2.54 -3.78 11.39
N GLY A 193 2.39 -2.93 10.37
CA GLY A 193 2.07 -1.52 10.54
C GLY A 193 1.28 -0.91 9.39
N TRP A 194 1.24 0.41 9.35
CA TRP A 194 0.48 1.16 8.36
C TRP A 194 1.20 2.43 7.93
N VAL A 195 0.84 2.94 6.76
CA VAL A 195 1.27 4.24 6.24
C VAL A 195 0.09 4.95 5.61
N ALA A 196 0.02 6.27 5.78
CA ALA A 196 -0.99 7.14 5.20
C ALA A 196 -0.32 8.10 4.21
N ILE A 197 -0.84 8.16 2.99
CA ILE A 197 -0.40 9.07 1.94
C ILE A 197 -1.54 9.98 1.48
N ARG A 198 -1.20 11.17 0.97
CA ARG A 198 -2.13 12.08 0.28
C ARG A 198 -1.59 12.53 -1.07
N PHE A 199 -2.44 12.61 -2.08
CA PHE A 199 -2.13 13.15 -3.41
C PHE A 199 -3.37 13.78 -4.05
#